data_AF-A0A9D1M105-F1
#
_entry.id   AF-A0A9D1M105-F1
#
_cell.length_a   1.000
_cell.length_b   1.000
_cell.length_c   1.000
_cell.angle_alpha   90.00
_cell.angle_beta   90.00
_cell.angle_gamma   90.00
#
_symmetry.space_group_name_H-M   'P 1'
#
loop_
_entity.id
_entity.type
_entity.pdbx_description
1 polymer ?
#
loop_
_entity_poly.entity_id
_entity_poly.type
_entity_poly.pdbx_seq_one_letter_code
_entity_poly.pdbx_strand_id
1 'polypeptide(L)'
;MNLKRCERCGCFFDSENSVCSKCEPKDNFEKAQIKGYLLENQNIDSITDISVGTGISAKSVNRFLQNKEFASDLNQIKKENNSNINL
;
A
#
# COMPACT_ATOMS: atom_id res chain seq x y z
N MET A 1 -18.30 13.25 16.81
CA MET A 1 -16.96 12.80 17.22
C MET A 1 -16.96 11.29 17.23
N ASN A 2 -16.45 10.68 16.16
CA ASN A 2 -16.38 9.22 16.02
C ASN A 2 -14.91 8.81 16.16
N LEU A 3 -14.45 8.71 17.40
CA LEU A 3 -13.11 8.23 17.70
C LEU A 3 -12.94 6.80 17.21
N LYS A 4 -11.94 6.57 16.38
CA LYS A 4 -11.57 5.23 15.91
C LYS A 4 -10.11 4.93 16.21
N ARG A 5 -9.74 3.66 16.11
CA ARG A 5 -8.41 3.16 16.43
C ARG A 5 -7.52 3.18 15.19
N CYS A 6 -6.31 3.72 15.31
CA CYS A 6 -5.32 3.70 14.23
C CYS A 6 -4.86 2.26 13.96
N GLU A 7 -4.94 1.82 12.70
CA GLU A 7 -4.53 0.48 12.27
C GLU A 7 -3.03 0.18 12.44
N ARG A 8 -2.21 1.22 12.62
CA ARG A 8 -0.75 1.09 12.80
C ARG A 8 -0.32 1.07 14.26
N CYS A 9 -0.67 2.11 15.03
CA CYS A 9 -0.18 2.28 16.40
C CYS A 9 -1.23 2.05 17.48
N GLY A 10 -2.51 1.89 17.11
CA GLY A 10 -3.59 1.64 18.07
C GLY A 10 -4.09 2.86 18.85
N CYS A 11 -3.59 4.07 18.57
CA CYS A 11 -4.11 5.27 19.24
C CYS A 11 -5.53 5.61 18.76
N PHE A 12 -6.30 6.29 19.61
CA PHE A 12 -7.60 6.85 19.22
C PHE A 12 -7.41 8.22 18.55
N PHE A 13 -8.13 8.46 17.46
CA PHE A 13 -8.09 9.70 16.70
C PHE A 13 -9.43 9.92 15.99
N ASP A 14 -9.73 11.17 15.62
CA ASP A 14 -10.94 11.56 14.89
C ASP A 14 -10.54 12.02 13.48
N SER A 15 -10.79 11.16 12.48
CA SER A 15 -10.48 11.40 11.06
C SER A 15 -11.18 10.33 10.21
N GLU A 16 -11.35 10.60 8.92
CA GLU A 16 -11.86 9.65 7.92
C GLU A 16 -10.78 8.62 7.51
N ASN A 17 -9.49 8.91 7.69
CA ASN A 17 -8.38 8.03 7.32
C ASN A 17 -8.25 6.82 8.23
N SER A 18 -7.69 5.69 7.79
CA SER A 18 -7.51 4.50 8.65
C SER A 18 -6.32 4.59 9.61
N VAL A 19 -5.47 5.60 9.45
CA VAL A 19 -4.27 5.86 10.26
C VAL A 19 -4.28 7.28 10.83
N CYS A 20 -3.70 7.46 12.02
CA CYS A 20 -3.57 8.78 12.62
C CYS A 20 -2.52 9.63 11.90
N SER A 21 -2.57 10.95 12.07
CA SER A 21 -1.65 11.92 11.44
C SER A 21 -0.17 11.69 11.78
N LYS A 22 0.14 11.05 12.91
CA LYS A 22 1.52 10.64 13.25
C LYS A 22 2.01 9.45 12.43
N CYS A 23 1.08 8.58 12.04
CA CYS A 23 1.35 7.35 11.30
C CYS A 23 1.26 7.54 9.78
N GLU A 24 0.50 8.53 9.32
CA GLU A 24 0.26 8.83 7.92
C GLU A 24 1.53 9.02 7.08
N PRO A 25 2.57 9.78 7.51
CA PRO A 25 3.79 9.92 6.71
C PRO A 25 4.49 8.58 6.44
N LYS A 26 4.58 7.73 7.47
CA LYS A 26 5.15 6.38 7.36
C LYS A 26 4.28 5.47 6.50
N ASP A 27 2.96 5.57 6.66
CA ASP A 27 2.01 4.78 5.87
C ASP A 27 2.10 5.09 4.38
N ASN A 28 2.19 6.38 4.03
CA ASN A 28 2.32 6.84 2.65
C ASN A 28 3.68 6.48 2.04
N PHE A 29 4.76 6.57 2.81
CA PHE A 29 6.07 6.10 2.37
C PHE A 29 6.05 4.61 2.04
N GLU A 30 5.51 3.77 2.94
CA GLU A 30 5.41 2.33 2.70
C GLU A 30 4.54 2.01 1.46
N LYS A 31 3.42 2.72 1.28
CA LYS A 31 2.59 2.58 0.07
C LYS A 31 3.37 2.89 -1.21
N ALA A 32 4.12 3.99 -1.23
CA ALA A 32 4.89 4.41 -2.40
C ALA A 32 5.98 3.39 -2.74
N GLN A 33 6.70 2.88 -1.74
CA GLN A 33 7.72 1.84 -1.92
C GLN A 33 7.13 0.55 -2.48
N ILE A 34 6.01 0.06 -1.92
CA ILE A 34 5.33 -1.14 -2.42
C ILE A 34 4.83 -0.94 -3.85
N LYS A 35 4.25 0.23 -4.16
CA LYS A 35 3.82 0.56 -5.52
C LYS A 35 5.00 0.51 -6.49
N GLY A 36 6.09 1.22 -6.20
CA GLY A 36 7.29 1.21 -7.05
C GLY A 36 7.84 -0.20 -7.29
N TYR A 37 7.98 -0.97 -6.20
CA TYR A 37 8.46 -2.34 -6.28
C TYR A 37 7.58 -3.25 -7.15
N LEU A 38 6.25 -3.16 -7.04
CA LEU A 38 5.31 -3.95 -7.84
C LEU A 38 5.27 -3.54 -9.32
N LEU A 39 5.69 -2.31 -9.65
CA LEU A 39 5.79 -1.84 -11.04
C LEU A 39 7.06 -2.34 -11.71
N GLU A 40 8.17 -2.33 -10.98
CA GLU A 40 9.46 -2.84 -11.45
C GLU A 40 9.45 -4.38 -11.55
N ASN A 41 8.69 -5.06 -10.70
CA ASN A 41 8.69 -6.51 -10.59
C ASN A 41 7.29 -7.09 -10.85
N GLN A 42 6.97 -7.28 -12.13
CA GLN A 42 5.63 -7.73 -12.56
C GLN A 42 5.30 -9.19 -12.21
N ASN A 43 6.31 -10.00 -11.86
CA ASN A 43 6.20 -11.44 -11.61
C ASN A 43 6.25 -11.82 -10.12
N ILE A 44 5.93 -10.88 -9.22
CA ILE A 44 5.98 -11.14 -7.78
C ILE A 44 4.60 -11.46 -7.25
N ASP A 45 4.46 -12.69 -6.73
CA ASP A 45 3.17 -13.28 -6.40
C ASP A 45 2.90 -13.41 -4.89
N SER A 46 3.91 -13.19 -4.03
CA SER A 46 3.75 -13.41 -2.59
C SER A 46 4.00 -12.17 -1.72
N ILE A 47 3.26 -12.10 -0.60
CA ILE A 47 3.46 -11.09 0.45
C ILE A 47 4.90 -11.13 0.99
N THR A 48 5.49 -12.32 1.06
CA THR A 48 6.86 -12.53 1.54
C THR A 48 7.88 -11.88 0.62
N ASP A 49 7.75 -12.08 -0.69
CA ASP A 49 8.69 -11.52 -1.66
C ASP A 49 8.64 -9.99 -1.67
N ILE A 50 7.43 -9.42 -1.62
CA ILE A 50 7.24 -7.97 -1.49
C ILE A 50 7.87 -7.47 -0.19
N SER A 51 7.69 -8.20 0.92
CA SER A 51 8.26 -7.83 2.21
C SER A 51 9.79 -7.82 2.16
N VAL A 52 10.40 -8.84 1.58
CA VAL A 52 11.86 -8.96 1.42
C VAL A 52 12.40 -7.88 0.50
N GLY A 53 11.77 -7.67 -0.66
CA GLY A 53 12.24 -6.73 -1.67
C GLY A 53 12.07 -5.25 -1.29
N THR A 54 11.06 -4.92 -0.48
CA THR A 54 10.82 -3.53 -0.03
C THR A 54 11.39 -3.23 1.35
N GLY A 55 11.78 -4.26 2.13
CA GLY A 55 12.12 -4.13 3.55
C GLY A 55 10.93 -3.78 4.46
N ILE A 56 9.71 -3.78 3.93
CA ILE A 56 8.49 -3.48 4.68
C ILE A 56 7.95 -4.78 5.30
N SER A 57 7.48 -4.73 6.54
CA SER A 57 6.94 -5.92 7.20
C SER A 57 5.79 -6.56 6.41
N ALA A 58 5.75 -7.89 6.35
CA ALA A 58 4.67 -8.67 5.74
C ALA A 58 3.27 -8.27 6.26
N LYS A 59 3.17 -7.85 7.54
CA LYS A 59 1.92 -7.34 8.12
C LYS A 59 1.43 -6.06 7.43
N SER A 60 2.33 -5.10 7.18
CA SER A 60 1.98 -3.88 6.44
C SER A 60 1.65 -4.20 4.99
N VAL A 61 2.45 -5.04 4.32
CA VAL A 61 2.19 -5.46 2.95
C VAL A 61 0.80 -6.10 2.83
N ASN A 62 0.50 -7.08 3.69
CA ASN A 62 -0.80 -7.72 3.72
C ASN A 62 -1.95 -6.73 3.99
N ARG A 63 -1.77 -5.76 4.89
CA ARG A 63 -2.77 -4.70 5.14
C ARG A 63 -3.06 -3.89 3.87
N PHE A 64 -2.03 -3.51 3.12
CA PHE A 64 -2.21 -2.73 1.90
C PHE A 64 -2.84 -3.54 0.78
N LEU A 65 -2.45 -4.80 0.57
CA LEU A 65 -3.03 -5.64 -0.48
C LEU A 65 -4.51 -5.98 -0.22
N GLN A 66 -4.93 -6.00 1.04
CA GLN A 66 -6.35 -6.15 1.41
C GLN A 66 -7.14 -4.83 1.31
N ASN A 67 -6.47 -3.69 1.18
CA ASN A 67 -7.13 -2.40 1.00
C ASN A 67 -7.57 -2.25 -0.46
N LYS A 68 -8.90 -2.10 -0.67
CA LYS A 68 -9.51 -2.03 -2.01
C LYS A 68 -9.03 -0.84 -2.84
N GLU A 69 -8.82 0.31 -2.19
CA GLU A 69 -8.33 1.53 -2.85
C GLU A 69 -6.91 1.30 -3.36
N PHE A 70 -6.02 0.79 -2.50
CA PHE A 70 -4.65 0.46 -2.88
C PHE A 70 -4.57 -0.60 -3.98
N ALA A 71 -5.38 -1.66 -3.90
CA ALA A 71 -5.45 -2.69 -4.95
C ALA A 71 -5.96 -2.12 -6.29
N SER A 72 -6.91 -1.18 -6.24
CA SER A 72 -7.44 -0.51 -7.44
C SER A 72 -6.38 0.39 -8.09
N ASP A 73 -5.65 1.17 -7.28
CA ASP A 73 -4.52 1.99 -7.74
C ASP A 73 -3.49 1.14 -8.49
N LEU A 74 -3.10 -0.02 -7.92
CA LEU A 74 -2.15 -0.92 -8.56
C LEU A 74 -2.65 -1.43 -9.92
N ASN A 75 -3.93 -1.80 -10.00
CA ASN A 75 -4.52 -2.29 -11.24
C ASN A 75 -4.59 -1.20 -12.32
N GLN A 76 -4.87 0.06 -11.94
CA GLN A 76 -4.85 1.18 -12.87
C GLN A 76 -3.43 1.42 -13.40
N ILE A 77 -2.43 1.49 -12.52
CA ILE A 77 -1.05 1.74 -12.94
C ILE A 77 -0.55 0.59 -13.85
N LYS A 78 -0.91 -0.67 -13.57
CA LYS A 78 -0.58 -1.80 -14.47
C LYS A 78 -1.23 -1.66 -15.85
N LYS A 79 -2.46 -1.14 -15.96
CA LYS A 79 -3.13 -0.92 -17.26
C LYS A 79 -2.45 0.18 -18.07
N GLU A 80 -2.10 1.30 -17.43
CA GLU A 80 -1.41 2.41 -18.08
C GLU A 80 -0.04 1.98 -18.64
N ASN A 81 0.72 1.19 -17.89
CA ASN A 81 2.03 0.69 -18.34
C ASN A 81 1.94 -0.39 -19.44
N ASN A 82 0.83 -1.14 -19.51
CA ASN A 82 0.56 -2.10 -20.60
C ASN A 82 -0.06 -1.45 -21.85
N SER A 83 -0.38 -0.16 -21.82
CA SER A 83 -1.01 0.54 -22.96
C SER A 83 0.00 1.14 -23.96
N ASN A 84 1.30 0.83 -23.82
CA ASN A 84 2.33 1.16 -24.83
C ASN A 84 2.67 -0.06 -25.70
N ILE A 85 1.65 -0.76 -26.22
CA ILE A 85 1.85 -1.60 -27.40
C ILE A 85 1.66 -0.70 -28.62
N ASN A 86 2.75 -0.53 -29.36
CA ASN A 86 2.90 0.27 -30.58
C ASN A 86 1.63 0.38 -31.44
N LEU A 87 1.37 1.61 -31.93
CA LEU A 87 0.78 1.79 -33.25
C LEU A 87 1.90 1.97 -34.27
#